data_AF-A0A9X3FZ05-F1
#
_entry.id   AF-A0A9X3FZ05-F1
#
_cell.length_a   1.000
_cell.length_b   1.000
_cell.length_c   1.000
_cell.angle_alpha   90.00
_cell.angle_beta   90.00
_cell.angle_gamma   90.00
#
_symmetry.space_group_name_H-M   'P 1'
#
loop_
_entity.id
_entity.type
_entity.pdbx_description
1 polymer ?
#
loop_
_entity_poly.entity_id
_entity_poly.type
_entity_poly.pdbx_seq_one_letter_code
_entity_poly.pdbx_strand_id
1 'polypeptide(L)'
;MALDRAARLLVAVERDGPTCVWCGRTFGAQVVPTTEHVVPRVKGGPSWLENEVAACRRCNSERGHTAPVPWLEECQRRGWLPDEERLERVLTALDGAITDRGGQRRARPYLEAQLRRLRRRGSPSADRSRPA
;
A
#
# COMPACT_ATOMS: atom_id res chain seq x y z
N MET A 1 -2.75 20.23 16.87
CA MET A 1 -2.58 20.76 15.50
C MET A 1 -2.61 19.59 14.53
N ALA A 2 -3.27 19.72 13.38
CA ALA A 2 -3.24 18.68 12.35
C ALA A 2 -1.82 18.59 11.76
N LEU A 3 -1.28 17.39 11.62
CA LEU A 3 0.03 17.17 11.01
C LEU A 3 0.00 17.61 9.54
N ASP A 4 1.00 18.39 9.12
CA ASP A 4 1.17 18.74 7.71
C ASP A 4 1.65 17.53 6.89
N ARG A 5 1.67 17.68 5.56
CA ARG A 5 2.05 16.60 4.63
C ARG A 5 3.47 16.08 4.86
N ALA A 6 4.41 16.96 5.21
CA ALA A 6 5.81 16.57 5.43
C ALA A 6 5.94 15.77 6.73
N ALA A 7 5.31 16.23 7.81
CA ALA A 7 5.26 15.52 9.08
C ALA A 7 4.63 14.13 8.94
N ARG A 8 3.54 14.01 8.17
CA ARG A 8 2.89 12.71 7.89
C ARG A 8 3.79 11.75 7.10
N LEU A 9 4.58 12.28 6.16
CA LEU A 9 5.56 11.47 5.42
C LEU A 9 6.65 10.95 6.35
N LEU A 10 7.16 11.77 7.28
CA LEU A 10 8.14 11.34 8.27
C LEU A 10 7.57 10.22 9.15
N VAL A 11 6.32 10.35 9.61
CA VAL A 11 5.63 9.28 10.37
C VAL A 11 5.55 7.98 9.56
N ALA A 12 5.21 8.05 8.26
CA ALA A 12 5.17 6.86 7.42
C ALA A 12 6.56 6.21 7.24
N VAL A 13 7.61 7.02 7.07
CA VAL A 13 8.99 6.54 6.93
C VAL A 13 9.50 5.91 8.23
N GLU A 14 9.20 6.50 9.39
CA GLU A 14 9.59 5.96 10.69
C GLU A 14 8.87 4.64 10.98
N ARG A 15 7.57 4.57 10.69
CA ARG A 15 6.73 3.38 10.91
C ARG A 15 7.13 2.22 9.99
N ASP A 16 7.37 2.51 8.73
CA ASP A 16 7.51 1.48 7.69
C ASP A 16 8.96 1.24 7.24
N GLY A 17 9.90 2.07 7.68
CA GLY A 17 11.29 2.06 7.25
C GLY A 17 11.56 2.93 6.01
N PRO A 18 12.84 3.24 5.75
CA PRO A 18 13.26 4.22 4.75
C PRO A 18 13.32 3.65 3.33
N THR A 19 12.35 2.84 2.92
CA THR A 19 12.30 2.21 1.58
C THR A 19 10.97 2.48 0.88
N CYS A 20 11.04 2.58 -0.46
CA CYS A 20 9.86 2.69 -1.30
C CYS A 20 9.04 1.42 -1.27
N VAL A 21 7.77 1.52 -0.86
CA VAL A 21 6.84 0.37 -0.79
C VAL A 21 6.70 -0.39 -2.13
N TRP A 22 6.90 0.28 -3.26
CA TRP A 22 6.67 -0.32 -4.58
C TRP A 22 7.91 -0.91 -5.25
N CYS A 23 9.08 -0.26 -5.11
CA CYS A 23 10.30 -0.73 -5.77
C CYS A 23 11.39 -1.23 -4.82
N GLY A 24 11.18 -1.14 -3.50
CA GLY A 24 12.13 -1.58 -2.48
C GLY A 24 13.34 -0.67 -2.30
N ARG A 25 13.58 0.31 -3.18
CA ARG A 25 14.75 1.20 -3.09
C ARG A 25 14.71 2.08 -1.83
N THR A 26 15.84 2.16 -1.15
CA THR A 26 16.08 3.05 -0.02
C THR A 26 15.97 4.51 -0.43
N PHE A 27 15.32 5.32 0.40
CA PHE A 27 15.20 6.75 0.20
C PHE A 27 16.53 7.46 0.42
N GLY A 28 16.72 8.55 -0.32
CA GLY A 28 17.92 9.37 -0.26
C GLY A 28 17.86 10.50 -1.29
N ALA A 29 18.98 11.16 -1.57
CA ALA A 29 19.04 12.30 -2.48
C ALA A 29 18.45 12.01 -3.87
N GLN A 30 18.69 10.80 -4.40
CA GLN A 30 18.21 10.38 -5.72
C GLN A 30 16.83 9.70 -5.68
N VAL A 31 16.45 9.13 -4.54
CA VAL A 31 15.18 8.41 -4.35
C VAL A 31 14.34 9.19 -3.36
N VAL A 32 13.75 10.27 -3.85
CA VAL A 32 12.98 11.20 -3.01
C VAL A 32 11.64 10.56 -2.59
N PRO A 33 11.35 10.44 -1.29
CA PRO A 33 10.08 9.90 -0.80
C PRO A 33 8.94 10.91 -1.00
N THR A 34 7.73 10.36 -1.15
CA THR A 34 6.48 11.10 -1.26
C THR A 34 5.38 10.33 -0.54
N THR A 35 4.35 11.04 -0.08
CA THR A 35 3.16 10.43 0.53
C THR A 35 2.26 9.85 -0.56
N GLU A 36 2.00 8.55 -0.47
CA GLU A 36 1.10 7.77 -1.34
C GLU A 36 -0.13 7.35 -0.54
N HIS A 37 -1.33 7.44 -1.15
CA HIS A 37 -2.56 6.91 -0.55
C HIS A 37 -2.83 5.51 -1.12
N VAL A 38 -2.67 4.45 -0.33
CA VAL A 38 -2.75 3.07 -0.84
C VAL A 38 -4.10 2.81 -1.53
N VAL A 39 -5.20 3.15 -0.87
CA VAL A 39 -6.52 3.31 -1.49
C VAL A 39 -6.62 4.72 -2.08
N PRO A 40 -6.73 4.89 -3.41
CA PRO A 40 -6.79 6.21 -4.02
C PRO A 40 -8.01 7.01 -3.54
N ARG A 41 -7.83 8.33 -3.36
CA ARG A 41 -8.93 9.24 -2.98
C ARG A 41 -10.10 9.22 -3.96
N VAL A 42 -9.82 9.07 -5.25
CA VAL A 42 -10.84 8.93 -6.31
C VAL A 42 -11.67 7.64 -6.18
N LYS A 43 -11.18 6.65 -5.43
CA LYS A 43 -11.92 5.42 -5.07
C LYS A 43 -12.53 5.49 -3.66
N GLY A 44 -12.56 6.68 -3.06
CA GLY A 44 -13.11 6.92 -1.72
C GLY A 44 -12.13 6.75 -0.57
N GLY A 45 -10.84 6.49 -0.84
CA GLY A 45 -9.84 6.33 0.22
C GLY A 45 -9.66 7.60 1.07
N PRO A 46 -9.63 7.50 2.41
CA PRO A 46 -9.47 8.67 3.27
C PRO A 46 -8.01 9.14 3.30
N SER A 47 -7.80 10.43 3.62
CA SER A 47 -6.47 10.99 3.93
C SER A 47 -6.13 10.78 5.41
N TRP A 48 -6.04 9.51 5.80
CA TRP A 48 -5.66 9.08 7.14
C TRP A 48 -4.28 8.43 7.13
N LEU A 49 -3.59 8.44 8.28
CA LEU A 49 -2.23 7.88 8.39
C LEU A 49 -2.22 6.37 8.08
N GLU A 50 -3.33 5.67 8.35
CA GLU A 50 -3.54 4.25 8.06
C GLU A 50 -3.68 3.96 6.56
N ASN A 51 -3.97 4.97 5.73
CA ASN A 51 -4.01 4.85 4.27
C ASN A 51 -2.75 5.41 3.59
N GLU A 52 -1.79 5.93 4.35
CA GLU A 52 -0.64 6.65 3.82
C GLU A 52 0.66 5.87 4.02
N VAL A 53 1.44 5.77 2.95
CA VAL A 53 2.76 5.10 2.93
C VAL A 53 3.78 5.97 2.21
N ALA A 54 5.05 5.65 2.40
CA ALA A 54 6.14 6.27 1.66
C ALA A 54 6.39 5.54 0.32
N ALA A 55 6.32 6.27 -0.78
CA ALA A 55 6.69 5.81 -2.11
C ALA A 55 7.63 6.83 -2.78
N CYS A 56 8.59 6.37 -3.59
CA CYS A 56 9.43 7.28 -4.34
C CYS A 56 8.61 8.01 -5.42
N ARG A 57 9.04 9.22 -5.80
CA ARG A 57 8.34 10.05 -6.80
C ARG A 57 8.00 9.29 -8.08
N ARG A 58 8.92 8.48 -8.62
CA ARG A 58 8.70 7.70 -9.84
C ARG A 58 7.54 6.72 -9.69
N CYS A 59 7.59 5.86 -8.67
CA CYS A 59 6.57 4.83 -8.48
C CYS A 59 5.21 5.43 -8.16
N ASN A 60 5.16 6.50 -7.36
CA ASN A 60 3.91 7.21 -7.05
C ASN A 60 3.26 7.79 -8.31
N SER A 61 4.05 8.50 -9.14
CA SER A 61 3.56 9.05 -10.40
C SER A 61 3.09 7.98 -11.38
N GLU A 62 3.84 6.89 -11.55
CA GLU A 62 3.48 5.81 -12.47
C GLU A 62 2.25 5.00 -12.02
N ARG A 63 2.05 4.83 -10.70
CA ARG A 63 0.88 4.14 -10.18
C ARG A 63 -0.41 4.88 -10.51
N GLY A 64 -0.41 6.20 -10.35
CA GLY A 64 -1.57 7.05 -10.54
C GLY A 64 -2.76 6.63 -9.66
N HIS A 65 -3.84 6.16 -10.29
CA HIS A 65 -5.05 5.70 -9.59
C HIS A 65 -5.24 4.17 -9.66
N THR A 66 -4.21 3.45 -10.08
CA THR A 66 -4.22 1.99 -10.17
C THR A 66 -4.40 1.39 -8.78
N ALA A 67 -5.17 0.32 -8.70
CA ALA A 67 -5.40 -0.37 -7.45
C ALA A 67 -4.11 -0.97 -6.88
N PRO A 68 -3.96 -1.03 -5.55
CA PRO A 68 -2.70 -1.39 -4.92
C PRO A 68 -2.22 -2.80 -5.29
N VAL A 69 -3.11 -3.79 -5.37
CA VAL A 69 -2.70 -5.17 -5.68
C VAL A 69 -2.31 -5.36 -7.15
N PRO A 70 -3.09 -4.89 -8.15
CA PRO A 70 -2.63 -4.87 -9.55
C PRO A 70 -1.31 -4.11 -9.75
N TRP A 71 -1.09 -3.02 -9.03
CA TRP A 71 0.17 -2.28 -9.11
C TRP A 71 1.34 -3.04 -8.50
N LEU A 72 1.14 -3.72 -7.38
CA LEU A 72 2.12 -4.62 -6.79
C LEU A 72 2.53 -5.73 -7.78
N GLU A 73 1.56 -6.33 -8.46
CA GLU A 73 1.80 -7.35 -9.50
C GLU A 73 2.59 -6.77 -10.69
N GLU A 74 2.27 -5.56 -11.13
CA GLU A 74 3.06 -4.85 -12.15
C GLU A 74 4.50 -4.59 -11.68
N CYS A 75 4.71 -4.15 -10.44
CA CYS A 75 6.04 -3.93 -9.87
C CYS A 75 6.85 -5.24 -9.88
N GLN A 76 6.25 -6.35 -9.49
CA GLN A 76 6.90 -7.67 -9.55
C GLN A 76 7.22 -8.09 -10.98
N ARG A 77 6.30 -7.89 -11.95
CA ARG A 77 6.56 -8.16 -13.37
C ARG A 77 7.71 -7.33 -13.94
N ARG A 78 7.97 -6.14 -13.39
CA ARG A 78 9.14 -5.31 -13.74
C ARG A 78 10.43 -5.75 -13.06
N GLY A 79 10.41 -6.83 -12.29
CA GLY A 79 11.55 -7.32 -11.51
C GLY A 79 11.86 -6.47 -10.28
N TRP A 80 10.91 -5.65 -9.81
CA TRP A 80 11.08 -4.92 -8.55
C TRP A 80 10.66 -5.78 -7.35
N LEU A 81 11.08 -5.35 -6.16
CA LEU A 81 10.77 -5.99 -4.89
C LEU A 81 9.80 -5.11 -4.08
N PRO A 82 8.50 -5.07 -4.44
CA PRO A 82 7.50 -4.37 -3.61
C PRO A 82 7.37 -5.04 -2.24
N ASP A 83 7.12 -4.24 -1.22
CA ASP A 83 6.92 -4.69 0.15
C ASP A 83 5.45 -5.14 0.33
N GLU A 84 5.20 -6.40 -0.04
CA GLU A 84 3.88 -7.02 0.03
C GLU A 84 3.34 -7.10 1.47
N GLU A 85 4.21 -7.41 2.42
CA GLU A 85 3.85 -7.52 3.83
C GLU A 85 3.40 -6.17 4.39
N ARG A 86 4.15 -5.08 4.10
CA ARG A 86 3.74 -3.72 4.45
C ARG A 86 2.42 -3.35 3.82
N LEU A 87 2.19 -3.72 2.56
CA LEU A 87 0.92 -3.45 1.90
C LEU A 87 -0.25 -4.14 2.62
N GLU A 88 -0.09 -5.40 3.04
CA GLU A 88 -1.12 -6.11 3.80
C GLU A 88 -1.38 -5.46 5.17
N ARG A 89 -0.32 -5.11 5.90
CA ARG A 89 -0.45 -4.43 7.21
C ARG A 89 -1.20 -3.12 7.08
N VAL A 90 -0.88 -2.31 6.06
CA VAL A 90 -1.52 -1.01 5.83
C VAL A 90 -2.99 -1.16 5.46
N LEU A 91 -3.32 -2.05 4.52
CA LEU A 91 -4.73 -2.29 4.15
C LEU A 91 -5.54 -2.84 5.34
N THR A 92 -4.94 -3.71 6.17
CA THR A 92 -5.60 -4.26 7.36
C THR A 92 -5.82 -3.18 8.42
N ALA A 93 -4.83 -2.32 8.68
CA ALA A 93 -4.95 -1.19 9.59
C ALA A 93 -6.02 -0.19 9.14
N LEU A 94 -6.09 0.08 7.83
CA LEU A 94 -7.12 0.94 7.26
C LEU A 94 -8.52 0.35 7.44
N ASP A 95 -8.68 -0.97 7.28
CA ASP A 95 -9.97 -1.65 7.45
C ASP A 95 -10.46 -1.57 8.90
N GLY A 96 -9.55 -1.79 9.85
CA GLY A 96 -9.82 -1.58 11.28
C GLY A 96 -10.22 -0.13 11.57
N ALA A 97 -9.46 0.85 11.09
CA ALA A 97 -9.77 2.26 11.29
C ALA A 97 -11.12 2.68 10.68
N ILE A 98 -11.50 2.11 9.53
CA ILE A 98 -12.82 2.33 8.93
C ILE A 98 -13.94 1.70 9.77
N THR A 99 -13.69 0.52 10.34
CA THR A 99 -14.64 -0.16 11.22
C THR A 99 -14.87 0.66 12.49
N ASP A 100 -13.80 1.20 13.09
CA ASP A 100 -13.87 1.96 14.34
C ASP A 100 -14.46 3.36 14.15
N ARG A 101 -14.00 4.09 13.12
CA ARG A 101 -14.39 5.50 12.89
C ARG A 101 -15.68 5.64 12.09
N GLY A 102 -16.04 4.63 11.31
CA GLY A 102 -17.16 4.70 10.35
C GLY A 102 -16.95 5.72 9.22
N GLY A 103 -18.04 6.07 8.53
CA GLY A 103 -18.07 7.16 7.53
C GLY A 103 -17.50 6.82 6.14
N GLN A 104 -16.66 5.79 5.99
CA GLN A 104 -16.00 5.45 4.71
C GLN A 104 -16.73 4.38 3.88
N ARG A 105 -18.07 4.49 3.76
CA ARG A 105 -18.90 3.47 3.07
C ARG A 105 -18.48 3.20 1.62
N ARG A 106 -17.92 4.18 0.92
CA ARG A 106 -17.45 4.03 -0.47
C ARG A 106 -16.11 3.28 -0.58
N ALA A 107 -15.23 3.43 0.40
CA ALA A 107 -13.90 2.80 0.39
C ALA A 107 -13.95 1.32 0.75
N ARG A 108 -14.86 0.95 1.66
CA ARG A 108 -14.88 -0.39 2.29
C ARG A 108 -14.97 -1.56 1.29
N PRO A 109 -15.92 -1.61 0.34
CA PRO A 109 -15.98 -2.74 -0.61
C PRO A 109 -14.72 -2.87 -1.47
N TYR A 110 -14.13 -1.73 -1.84
CA TYR A 110 -12.89 -1.67 -2.60
C TYR A 110 -11.72 -2.22 -1.78
N LEU A 111 -11.58 -1.76 -0.53
CA LEU A 111 -10.54 -2.19 0.40
C LEU A 111 -10.61 -3.69 0.67
N GLU A 112 -11.80 -4.20 1.03
CA GLU A 112 -12.02 -5.62 1.28
C GLU A 112 -11.68 -6.49 0.06
N ALA A 113 -12.01 -6.02 -1.16
CA ALA A 113 -11.65 -6.72 -2.38
C ALA A 113 -10.12 -6.78 -2.59
N GLN A 114 -9.40 -5.70 -2.28
CA GLN A 114 -7.93 -5.68 -2.35
C GLN A 114 -7.31 -6.61 -1.29
N LEU A 115 -7.76 -6.57 -0.04
CA LEU A 115 -7.31 -7.48 1.02
C LEU A 115 -7.52 -8.95 0.66
N ARG A 116 -8.71 -9.30 0.17
CA ARG A 116 -9.00 -10.67 -0.29
C ARG A 116 -8.06 -11.12 -1.40
N ARG A 117 -7.78 -10.24 -2.38
CA ARG A 117 -6.85 -10.55 -3.47
C ARG A 117 -5.43 -10.75 -2.95
N LEU A 118 -4.96 -9.89 -2.05
CA LEU A 118 -3.62 -9.95 -1.49
C LEU A 118 -3.40 -11.23 -0.67
N ARG A 119 -4.32 -11.55 0.25
CA ARG A 119 -4.24 -12.76 1.10
C ARG A 119 -4.26 -14.07 0.31
N ARG A 120 -5.00 -14.11 -0.81
CA ARG A 120 -4.99 -15.28 -1.71
C ARG A 120 -3.64 -15.50 -2.40
N ARG A 121 -2.81 -14.45 -2.53
CA ARG A 121 -1.46 -14.55 -3.10
C ARG A 121 -0.44 -15.02 -2.07
N GLY A 122 -0.59 -14.57 -0.83
CA GLY A 122 0.27 -14.97 0.30
C GLY A 122 -0.04 -16.36 0.86
N SER A 123 -1.25 -16.89 0.62
CA SER A 123 -1.56 -18.28 0.95
C SER A 123 -0.76 -19.21 0.02
N PRO A 124 0.11 -20.09 0.53
CA PRO A 124 0.69 -21.14 -0.30
C PRO A 124 -0.48 -21.93 -0.88
N SER A 125 -0.58 -21.95 -2.20
CA SER A 125 -1.48 -22.86 -2.89
C SER A 125 -1.26 -24.25 -2.31
N ALA A 126 -2.32 -24.86 -1.78
CA ALA A 126 -2.34 -26.27 -1.46
C ALA A 126 -1.59 -27.06 -2.53
N ASP A 127 -0.56 -27.75 -2.09
CA ASP A 127 -0.04 -29.00 -2.64
C ASP A 127 -0.19 -29.16 -4.16
N ARG A 128 0.86 -28.78 -4.90
CA ARG A 128 1.16 -29.35 -6.22
C ARG A 128 2.31 -30.36 -6.13
N SER A 129 2.37 -31.12 -5.03
CA SER A 129 3.03 -32.42 -5.01
C SER A 129 1.98 -33.44 -5.44
N ARG A 130 1.89 -33.69 -6.74
CA ARG A 130 1.14 -34.82 -7.26
C ARG A 130 2.15 -35.80 -7.84
N PRO A 131 2.25 -37.04 -7.32
CA PRO A 131 3.11 -38.05 -7.90
C PRO A 131 2.43 -38.68 -9.11
N ALA A 132 3.21 -38.89 -10.16
CA ALA A 132 3.16 -40.03 -11.07
C ALA A 132 4.50 -40.08 -11.82
#